data_AF-A0A085VZI4-F1
#
_entry.id   AF-A0A085VZI4-F1
#
_cell.length_a   1.000
_cell.length_b   1.000
_cell.length_c   1.000
_cell.angle_alpha   90.00
_cell.angle_beta   90.00
_cell.angle_gamma   90.00
#
_symmetry.space_group_name_H-M   'P 1'
#
loop_
_entity.id
_entity.type
_entity.pdbx_description
1 polymer ?
#
loop_
_entity_poly.entity_id
_entity_poly.type
_entity_poly.pdbx_seq_one_letter_code
_entity_poly.pdbx_strand_id
1 'polypeptide(L)'
;MANGKIAGSAGPSQKPEKNLQGLVLPVLSQPEQPEEVQELYRIVVDKGREAMGWYSRNMAIRKTWGQRLRMLAIFLTALASVTPILVQLLPNEQAYQKWGLLASVFAVMGATCVGLDNYFGASSGWMRYVSAYQEINSKLEALQFGWARLALMSPTMPKEQRLTAVLDLLQAFIIDVNATVRQETQDWMAEFKGHLAVLEQRMDAQRTALAAAPSAAYGAIKVQVDGSDNLRDSRWRVVLGTGKEIEGTGSSIGVATTLGPGLLSLRLEALLKDGRPLVTEDVTIIKAGEVTLHVFQVH
;
A
#
# COMPACT_ATOMS: atom_id res chain seq x y z
N MET A 1 -22.16 -15.28 24.90
CA MET A 1 -20.70 -15.32 24.62
C MET A 1 -20.51 -15.52 23.12
N ALA A 2 -20.23 -14.44 22.40
CA ALA A 2 -20.07 -14.45 20.95
C ALA A 2 -18.63 -14.85 20.61
N ASN A 3 -18.43 -16.06 20.11
CA ASN A 3 -17.13 -16.54 19.66
C ASN A 3 -16.84 -16.00 18.26
N GLY A 4 -16.21 -14.83 18.21
CA GLY A 4 -15.71 -14.24 16.98
C GLY A 4 -14.53 -15.06 16.44
N LYS A 5 -14.82 -15.94 15.48
CA LYS A 5 -13.81 -16.65 14.69
C LYS A 5 -13.14 -15.62 13.77
N ILE A 6 -12.08 -15.00 14.26
CA ILE A 6 -11.19 -14.16 13.47
C ILE A 6 -10.62 -15.06 12.37
N ALA A 7 -11.02 -14.80 11.12
CA ALA A 7 -10.50 -15.47 9.95
C ALA A 7 -8.99 -15.22 9.90
N GLY A 8 -8.20 -16.25 10.23
CA GLY A 8 -6.76 -16.22 10.09
C GLY A 8 -6.40 -15.86 8.66
N SER A 9 -5.62 -14.79 8.51
CA SER A 9 -5.13 -14.28 7.25
C SER A 9 -4.38 -15.39 6.50
N ALA A 10 -4.81 -15.66 5.27
CA ALA A 10 -4.14 -16.62 4.40
C ALA A 10 -2.79 -16.03 3.96
N GLY A 11 -1.71 -16.47 4.62
CA GLY A 11 -0.34 -16.34 4.08
C GLY A 11 -0.20 -17.05 2.73
N PRO A 12 0.95 -16.93 2.04
CA PRO A 12 1.16 -17.60 0.76
C PRO A 12 0.85 -19.08 0.93
N SER A 13 -0.22 -19.55 0.27
CA SER A 13 -0.69 -20.93 0.37
C SER A 13 0.50 -21.86 0.18
N GLN A 14 0.91 -22.53 1.26
CA GLN A 14 2.05 -23.45 1.23
C GLN A 14 1.86 -24.37 0.02
N LYS A 15 2.89 -24.46 -0.84
CA LYS A 15 2.92 -25.47 -1.90
C LYS A 15 2.64 -26.82 -1.22
N PRO A 16 1.85 -27.73 -1.81
CA PRO A 16 1.53 -29.01 -1.19
C PRO A 16 2.83 -29.67 -0.79
N GLU A 17 2.92 -30.22 0.43
CA GLU A 17 4.16 -30.81 0.94
C GLU A 17 4.81 -31.79 -0.06
N LYS A 18 3.97 -32.52 -0.81
CA LYS A 18 4.38 -33.43 -1.90
C LYS A 18 5.13 -32.77 -3.07
N ASN A 19 4.86 -31.51 -3.41
CA ASN A 19 5.57 -30.81 -4.48
C ASN A 19 6.99 -30.39 -4.06
N LEU A 20 7.27 -30.33 -2.76
CA LEU A 20 8.59 -30.02 -2.19
C LEU A 20 9.36 -31.29 -1.81
N GLN A 21 8.70 -32.44 -1.79
CA GLN A 21 9.32 -33.73 -1.51
C GLN A 21 10.00 -34.29 -2.78
N GLY A 22 11.13 -34.96 -2.55
CA GLY A 22 11.79 -35.77 -3.58
C GLY A 22 10.82 -36.80 -4.15
N LEU A 23 10.99 -37.16 -5.42
CA LEU A 23 10.22 -38.28 -5.96
C LEU A 23 10.69 -39.55 -5.25
N VAL A 24 9.76 -40.27 -4.61
CA VAL A 24 10.05 -41.57 -4.00
C VAL A 24 9.84 -42.63 -5.08
N LEU A 25 10.93 -43.23 -5.55
CA LEU A 25 10.89 -44.29 -6.54
C LEU A 25 10.74 -45.65 -5.85
N PRO A 26 9.90 -46.56 -6.37
CA PRO A 26 9.85 -47.93 -5.89
C PRO A 26 11.19 -48.62 -6.20
N VAL A 27 11.59 -49.55 -5.33
CA VAL A 27 12.75 -50.40 -5.61
C VAL A 27 12.40 -51.34 -6.76
N LEU A 28 13.07 -51.15 -7.90
CA LEU A 28 12.93 -52.03 -9.06
C LEU A 28 13.60 -53.36 -8.73
N SER A 29 12.79 -54.40 -8.58
CA SER A 29 13.27 -55.73 -8.22
C SER A 29 13.51 -56.57 -9.48
N GLN A 30 12.72 -56.34 -10.51
CA GLN A 30 12.83 -56.94 -11.83
C GLN A 30 12.53 -55.88 -12.90
N PRO A 31 13.51 -55.01 -13.22
CA PRO A 31 13.29 -53.84 -14.09
C PRO A 31 12.92 -54.21 -15.54
N GLU A 32 13.04 -55.49 -15.92
CA GLU A 32 12.55 -56.03 -17.18
C GLU A 32 11.04 -56.28 -17.24
N GLN A 33 10.37 -56.35 -16.09
CA GLN A 33 8.94 -56.59 -16.07
C GLN A 33 8.20 -55.34 -16.57
N PRO A 34 7.28 -55.48 -17.54
CA PRO A 34 6.51 -54.36 -18.06
C PRO A 34 5.74 -53.60 -16.95
N GLU A 35 5.32 -54.32 -15.91
CA GLU A 35 4.55 -53.79 -14.78
C GLU A 35 5.36 -52.79 -13.96
N GLU A 36 6.62 -53.11 -13.62
CA GLU A 36 7.49 -52.20 -12.85
C GLU A 36 7.80 -50.90 -13.62
N VAL A 37 8.01 -51.00 -14.94
CA VAL A 37 8.27 -49.83 -15.79
C VAL A 37 7.00 -48.98 -15.97
N GLN A 38 5.84 -49.59 -16.10
CA GLN A 38 4.55 -48.88 -16.14
C GLN A 38 4.25 -48.19 -14.81
N GLU A 39 4.58 -48.83 -13.69
CA GLU A 39 4.44 -48.24 -12.36
C GLU A 39 5.31 -46.99 -12.22
N LEU A 40 6.56 -47.07 -12.70
CA LEU A 40 7.49 -45.95 -12.70
C LEU A 40 6.95 -44.77 -13.53
N TYR A 41 6.42 -45.06 -14.72
CA TYR A 41 5.76 -44.06 -15.57
C TYR A 41 4.57 -43.42 -14.85
N ARG A 42 3.70 -44.22 -14.22
CA ARG A 42 2.53 -43.73 -13.48
C ARG A 42 2.94 -42.77 -12.36
N ILE A 43 3.90 -43.17 -11.54
CA ILE A 43 4.41 -42.35 -10.42
C ILE A 43 4.97 -41.01 -10.92
N VAL A 44 5.72 -41.02 -12.02
CA VAL A 44 6.30 -39.82 -12.62
C VAL A 44 5.22 -38.89 -13.21
N VAL A 45 4.26 -39.45 -13.95
CA VAL A 45 3.13 -38.70 -14.51
C VAL A 45 2.26 -38.12 -13.41
N ASP A 46 1.98 -38.88 -12.36
CA ASP A 46 1.16 -38.43 -11.23
C ASP A 46 1.82 -37.26 -10.50
N LYS A 47 3.14 -37.27 -10.33
CA LYS A 47 3.88 -36.12 -9.78
C LYS A 47 3.71 -34.87 -10.65
N GLY A 48 3.83 -35.01 -11.97
CA GLY A 48 3.61 -33.91 -12.91
C GLY A 48 2.18 -33.36 -12.86
N ARG A 49 1.19 -34.26 -12.84
CA ARG A 49 -0.24 -33.92 -12.75
C ARG A 49 -0.61 -33.29 -11.41
N GLU A 50 -0.02 -33.73 -10.31
CA GLU A 50 -0.23 -33.13 -9.00
C GLU A 50 0.31 -31.69 -8.96
N ALA A 51 1.49 -31.46 -9.53
CA ALA A 51 2.04 -30.12 -9.70
C ALA A 51 1.10 -29.22 -10.53
N MET A 52 0.65 -29.70 -11.70
CA MET A 52 -0.34 -29.00 -12.53
C MET A 52 -1.66 -28.75 -11.81
N GLY A 53 -2.14 -29.74 -11.05
CA GLY A 53 -3.36 -29.65 -10.24
C GLY A 53 -3.27 -28.57 -9.18
N TRP A 54 -2.10 -28.37 -8.58
CA TRP A 54 -1.89 -27.26 -7.66
C TRP A 54 -1.95 -25.91 -8.37
N TYR A 55 -1.23 -25.75 -9.49
CA TYR A 55 -1.24 -24.51 -10.27
C TYR A 55 -2.64 -24.12 -10.75
N SER A 56 -3.40 -25.10 -11.24
CA SER A 56 -4.77 -24.88 -11.74
C SER A 56 -5.78 -24.48 -10.64
N ARG A 57 -5.67 -25.05 -9.43
CA ARG A 57 -6.50 -24.64 -8.29
C ARG A 57 -6.14 -23.23 -7.80
N ASN A 58 -4.85 -22.90 -7.75
CA ASN A 58 -4.38 -21.63 -7.21
C ASN A 58 -4.62 -20.44 -8.15
N MET A 59 -4.73 -20.66 -9.47
CA MET A 59 -4.97 -19.59 -10.44
C MET A 59 -6.36 -18.95 -10.29
N ALA A 60 -7.42 -19.72 -10.01
CA ALA A 60 -8.80 -19.21 -9.96
C ALA A 60 -9.08 -18.35 -8.72
N ILE A 61 -8.57 -18.78 -7.56
CA ILE A 61 -8.76 -18.07 -6.29
C ILE A 61 -8.10 -16.68 -6.39
N ARG A 62 -6.88 -16.60 -6.92
CA ARG A 62 -6.12 -15.34 -6.98
C ARG A 62 -6.64 -14.36 -8.01
N LYS A 63 -7.08 -14.84 -9.18
CA LYS A 63 -7.75 -14.00 -10.19
C LYS A 63 -8.93 -13.22 -9.60
N THR A 64 -9.79 -13.91 -8.87
CA THR A 64 -11.02 -13.30 -8.32
C THR A 64 -10.73 -12.31 -7.19
N TRP A 65 -9.74 -12.61 -6.34
CA TRP A 65 -9.31 -11.71 -5.26
C TRP A 65 -8.65 -10.44 -5.78
N GLY A 66 -7.74 -10.55 -6.75
CA GLY A 66 -7.04 -9.38 -7.31
C GLY A 66 -7.98 -8.46 -8.08
N GLN A 67 -8.91 -9.03 -8.86
CA GLN A 67 -9.93 -8.22 -9.54
C GLN A 67 -10.84 -7.47 -8.56
N ARG A 68 -11.24 -8.09 -7.45
CA ARG A 68 -12.06 -7.44 -6.42
C ARG A 68 -11.31 -6.31 -5.71
N LEU A 69 -10.05 -6.53 -5.33
CA LEU A 69 -9.19 -5.51 -4.71
C LEU A 69 -8.96 -4.33 -5.65
N ARG A 70 -8.70 -4.59 -6.93
CA ARG A 70 -8.48 -3.55 -7.93
C ARG A 70 -9.74 -2.73 -8.21
N MET A 71 -10.90 -3.38 -8.31
CA MET A 71 -12.18 -2.67 -8.45
C MET A 71 -12.47 -1.80 -7.22
N LEU A 72 -12.21 -2.31 -6.00
CA LEU A 72 -12.38 -1.56 -4.77
C LEU A 72 -11.44 -0.35 -4.71
N ALA A 73 -10.16 -0.54 -5.06
CA ALA A 73 -9.17 0.52 -5.11
C ALA A 73 -9.56 1.64 -6.10
N ILE A 74 -10.00 1.27 -7.30
CA ILE A 74 -10.47 2.24 -8.31
C ILE A 74 -11.67 3.02 -7.77
N PHE A 75 -12.64 2.32 -7.17
CA PHE A 75 -13.84 2.94 -6.61
C PHE A 75 -13.50 3.93 -5.48
N LEU A 76 -12.66 3.53 -4.53
CA LEU A 76 -12.23 4.38 -3.41
C LEU A 76 -11.41 5.59 -3.87
N THR A 77 -10.54 5.40 -4.85
CA THR A 77 -9.74 6.49 -5.44
C THR A 77 -10.65 7.47 -6.18
N ALA A 78 -11.61 6.97 -6.95
CA ALA A 78 -12.60 7.83 -7.62
C ALA A 78 -13.43 8.63 -6.60
N LEU A 79 -13.88 8.02 -5.50
CA LEU A 79 -14.55 8.73 -4.41
C LEU A 79 -13.66 9.82 -3.81
N ALA A 80 -12.39 9.51 -3.54
CA ALA A 80 -11.44 10.47 -2.99
C ALA A 80 -11.21 11.67 -3.92
N SER A 81 -11.11 11.43 -5.24
CA SER A 81 -10.94 12.49 -6.25
C SER A 81 -12.19 13.35 -6.44
N VAL A 82 -13.39 12.79 -6.32
CA VAL A 82 -14.66 13.51 -6.51
C VAL A 82 -15.06 14.33 -5.26
N THR A 83 -14.68 13.87 -4.06
CA THR A 83 -15.02 14.52 -2.79
C THR A 83 -14.67 16.03 -2.74
N PRO A 84 -13.45 16.49 -3.10
CA PRO A 84 -13.12 17.93 -3.04
C PRO A 84 -13.94 18.80 -4.01
N ILE A 85 -14.48 18.23 -5.09
CA ILE A 85 -15.36 18.93 -6.04
C ILE A 85 -16.76 19.09 -5.44
N LEU A 86 -17.28 18.05 -4.78
CA LEU A 86 -18.60 18.09 -4.12
C LEU A 86 -18.63 19.05 -2.93
N VAL A 87 -17.53 19.14 -2.20
CA VAL A 87 -17.41 20.02 -1.03
C VAL A 87 -17.43 21.51 -1.42
N GLN A 88 -16.92 21.87 -2.59
CA GLN A 88 -16.98 23.25 -3.10
C GLN A 88 -18.40 23.73 -3.43
N LEU A 89 -19.35 22.81 -3.60
CA LEU A 89 -20.76 23.12 -3.87
C LEU A 89 -21.58 23.30 -2.58
N LEU A 90 -21.01 23.03 -1.41
CA LEU A 90 -21.70 23.14 -0.12
C LEU A 90 -21.40 24.50 0.54
N PRO A 91 -22.43 25.28 0.91
CA PRO A 91 -22.26 26.64 1.45
C PRO A 91 -21.79 26.70 2.91
N ASN A 92 -21.27 25.60 3.49
CA ASN A 92 -21.04 25.49 4.94
C ASN A 92 -19.57 25.13 5.25
N GLU A 93 -18.83 26.05 5.87
CA GLU A 93 -17.39 25.88 6.15
C GLU A 93 -17.06 24.70 7.07
N GLN A 94 -17.97 24.33 7.99
CA GLN A 94 -17.79 23.16 8.84
C GLN A 94 -17.88 21.83 8.06
N ALA A 95 -18.54 21.82 6.90
CA ALA A 95 -18.52 20.68 6.00
C ALA A 95 -17.13 20.52 5.35
N TYR A 96 -16.42 21.62 5.10
CA TYR A 96 -15.10 21.56 4.45
C TYR A 96 -14.08 20.74 5.27
N GLN A 97 -14.02 20.94 6.60
CA GLN A 97 -13.13 20.17 7.47
C GLN A 97 -13.51 18.68 7.58
N LYS A 98 -14.80 18.36 7.79
CA LYS A 98 -15.25 16.97 7.97
C LYS A 98 -15.10 16.14 6.70
N TRP A 99 -15.41 16.73 5.55
CA TRP A 99 -15.34 16.03 4.26
C TRP A 99 -13.91 15.95 3.69
N GLY A 100 -13.04 16.91 3.99
CA GLY A 100 -11.61 16.83 3.66
C GLY A 100 -10.88 15.68 4.39
N LEU A 101 -11.25 15.43 5.65
CA LEU A 101 -10.76 14.25 6.39
C LEU A 101 -11.26 12.94 5.76
N LEU A 102 -12.53 12.87 5.35
CA LEU A 102 -13.09 11.69 4.68
C LEU A 102 -12.38 11.41 3.33
N ALA A 103 -12.10 12.45 2.53
CA ALA A 103 -11.36 12.31 1.27
C ALA A 103 -9.96 11.70 1.51
N SER A 104 -9.30 12.13 2.59
CA SER A 104 -7.98 11.64 3.00
C SER A 104 -8.04 10.17 3.44
N VAL A 105 -9.08 9.79 4.19
CA VAL A 105 -9.32 8.39 4.60
C VAL A 105 -9.61 7.50 3.39
N PHE A 106 -10.42 7.95 2.43
CA PHE A 106 -10.67 7.22 1.18
C PHE A 106 -9.40 7.07 0.34
N ALA A 107 -8.57 8.11 0.26
CA ALA A 107 -7.29 8.06 -0.44
C ALA A 107 -6.32 7.04 0.19
N VAL A 108 -6.21 7.06 1.53
CA VAL A 108 -5.37 6.08 2.26
C VAL A 108 -5.91 4.68 2.07
N MET A 109 -7.22 4.44 2.21
CA MET A 109 -7.80 3.11 1.99
C MET A 109 -7.62 2.63 0.54
N GLY A 110 -7.76 3.51 -0.45
CA GLY A 110 -7.48 3.20 -1.85
C GLY A 110 -6.03 2.80 -2.06
N ALA A 111 -5.08 3.57 -1.52
CA ALA A 111 -3.66 3.26 -1.57
C ALA A 111 -3.32 1.95 -0.85
N THR A 112 -3.93 1.67 0.30
CA THR A 112 -3.78 0.40 1.01
C THR A 112 -4.34 -0.76 0.19
N CYS A 113 -5.48 -0.61 -0.47
CA CYS A 113 -6.03 -1.66 -1.34
C CYS A 113 -5.12 -1.97 -2.54
N VAL A 114 -4.52 -0.94 -3.16
CA VAL A 114 -3.52 -1.13 -4.24
C VAL A 114 -2.25 -1.78 -3.69
N GLY A 115 -1.79 -1.34 -2.52
CA GLY A 115 -0.64 -1.93 -1.83
C GLY A 115 -0.87 -3.40 -1.51
N LEU A 116 -2.07 -3.76 -1.05
CA LEU A 116 -2.46 -5.13 -0.79
C LEU A 116 -2.57 -5.95 -2.09
N ASP A 117 -3.13 -5.41 -3.18
CA ASP A 117 -3.16 -6.12 -4.49
C ASP A 117 -1.75 -6.45 -4.99
N ASN A 118 -0.83 -5.48 -4.90
CA ASN A 118 0.57 -5.64 -5.28
C ASN A 118 1.33 -6.58 -4.33
N TYR A 119 1.07 -6.51 -3.03
CA TYR A 119 1.72 -7.35 -2.01
C TYR A 119 1.25 -8.80 -2.08
N PHE A 120 -0.05 -9.02 -2.26
CA PHE A 120 -0.60 -10.37 -2.43
C PHE A 120 -0.36 -10.94 -3.83
N GLY A 121 0.13 -10.12 -4.78
CA GLY A 121 0.46 -10.55 -6.14
C GLY A 121 -0.74 -11.17 -6.84
N ALA A 122 -1.95 -10.71 -6.50
CA ALA A 122 -3.18 -11.37 -6.93
C ALA A 122 -3.43 -11.19 -8.43
N SER A 123 -2.91 -10.10 -9.01
CA SER A 123 -3.02 -9.75 -10.42
C SER A 123 -1.89 -10.35 -11.30
N SER A 124 -0.65 -10.43 -10.83
CA SER A 124 0.50 -11.01 -11.56
C SER A 124 0.67 -12.51 -11.34
N GLY A 125 0.30 -13.02 -10.16
CA GLY A 125 0.42 -14.43 -9.81
C GLY A 125 -0.40 -15.34 -10.71
N TRP A 126 -1.56 -14.88 -11.20
CA TRP A 126 -2.39 -15.66 -12.12
C TRP A 126 -1.67 -15.99 -13.43
N MET A 127 -1.07 -15.00 -14.11
CA MET A 127 -0.35 -15.24 -15.36
C MET A 127 0.86 -16.14 -15.14
N ARG A 128 1.62 -15.93 -14.06
CA ARG A 128 2.78 -16.77 -13.73
C ARG A 128 2.38 -18.23 -13.48
N TYR A 129 1.27 -18.46 -12.79
CA TYR A 129 0.72 -19.82 -12.59
C TYR A 129 0.19 -20.44 -13.88
N VAL A 130 -0.42 -19.64 -14.77
CA VAL A 130 -0.83 -20.12 -16.10
C VAL A 130 0.38 -20.53 -16.94
N SER A 131 1.44 -19.71 -16.95
CA SER A 131 2.67 -20.02 -17.68
C SER A 131 3.33 -21.30 -17.15
N ALA A 132 3.48 -21.44 -15.83
CA ALA A 132 4.04 -22.64 -15.22
C ALA A 132 3.18 -23.89 -15.51
N TYR A 133 1.85 -23.75 -15.46
CA TYR A 133 0.93 -24.84 -15.83
C TYR A 133 1.10 -25.26 -17.30
N GLN A 134 1.13 -24.30 -18.22
CA GLN A 134 1.28 -24.57 -19.65
C GLN A 134 2.64 -25.21 -19.97
N GLU A 135 3.71 -24.75 -19.33
CA GLU A 135 5.04 -25.30 -19.49
C GLU A 135 5.10 -26.77 -19.02
N ILE A 136 4.57 -27.07 -17.83
CA ILE A 136 4.50 -28.45 -17.33
C ILE A 136 3.59 -29.31 -18.21
N ASN A 137 2.47 -28.79 -18.69
CA ASN A 137 1.58 -29.50 -19.61
C ASN A 137 2.28 -29.88 -20.91
N SER A 138 3.01 -28.94 -21.53
CA SER A 138 3.79 -29.18 -22.74
C SER A 138 4.87 -30.25 -22.53
N LYS A 139 5.57 -30.19 -21.38
CA LYS A 139 6.56 -31.21 -20.98
C LYS A 139 5.93 -32.58 -20.74
N LEU A 140 4.71 -32.63 -20.21
CA LEU A 140 3.97 -33.88 -20.01
C LEU A 140 3.53 -34.50 -21.34
N GLU A 141 3.09 -33.67 -22.29
CA GLU A 141 2.80 -34.11 -23.66
C GLU A 141 4.07 -34.67 -24.33
N ALA A 142 5.20 -33.98 -24.20
CA ALA A 142 6.49 -34.46 -24.72
C ALA A 142 6.90 -35.81 -24.10
N LEU A 143 6.69 -36.00 -22.79
CA LEU A 143 6.90 -37.28 -22.12
C LEU A 143 5.99 -38.38 -22.71
N GLN A 144 4.70 -38.09 -22.89
CA GLN A 144 3.74 -39.05 -23.44
C GLN A 144 4.09 -39.47 -24.87
N PHE A 145 4.47 -38.52 -25.72
CA PHE A 145 4.94 -38.82 -27.07
C PHE A 145 6.27 -39.58 -27.07
N GLY A 146 7.22 -39.20 -26.21
CA GLY A 146 8.48 -39.92 -26.02
C GLY A 146 8.27 -41.36 -25.59
N TRP A 147 7.33 -41.58 -24.67
CA TRP A 147 6.95 -42.90 -24.18
C TRP A 147 6.34 -43.76 -25.29
N ALA A 148 5.40 -43.20 -26.06
CA ALA A 148 4.79 -43.88 -27.20
C ALA A 148 5.85 -44.24 -28.27
N ARG A 149 6.80 -43.33 -28.53
CA ARG A 149 7.92 -43.57 -29.44
C ARG A 149 8.80 -44.73 -28.97
N LEU A 150 9.17 -44.76 -27.68
CA LEU A 150 9.95 -45.86 -27.11
C LEU A 150 9.20 -47.19 -27.19
N ALA A 151 7.89 -47.19 -26.96
CA ALA A 151 7.06 -48.38 -27.11
C ALA A 151 7.08 -48.93 -28.55
N LEU A 152 7.01 -48.06 -29.56
CA LEU A 152 7.09 -48.46 -30.98
C LEU A 152 8.47 -48.98 -31.38
N MET A 153 9.55 -48.42 -30.83
CA MET A 153 10.93 -48.83 -31.12
C MET A 153 11.39 -50.04 -30.28
N SER A 154 10.64 -50.37 -29.23
CA SER A 154 10.94 -51.43 -28.26
C SER A 154 11.30 -52.78 -28.90
N PRO A 155 10.57 -53.30 -29.92
CA PRO A 155 10.86 -54.61 -30.52
C PRO A 155 12.24 -54.69 -31.20
N THR A 156 12.76 -53.55 -31.66
CA THR A 156 14.02 -53.46 -32.41
C THR A 156 15.22 -53.06 -31.56
N MET A 157 15.00 -52.61 -30.32
CA MET A 157 16.05 -52.12 -29.44
C MET A 157 16.60 -53.21 -28.51
N PRO A 158 17.92 -53.24 -28.27
CA PRO A 158 18.52 -54.02 -27.19
C PRO A 158 17.89 -53.67 -25.84
N LYS A 159 17.72 -54.69 -24.98
CA LYS A 159 17.03 -54.56 -23.68
C LYS A 159 17.62 -53.47 -22.79
N GLU A 160 18.95 -53.46 -22.64
CA GLU A 160 19.65 -52.49 -21.79
C GLU A 160 19.48 -51.06 -22.30
N GLN A 161 19.64 -50.85 -23.61
CA GLN A 161 19.46 -49.54 -24.24
C GLN A 161 18.02 -49.02 -24.05
N ARG A 162 17.03 -49.91 -24.13
CA ARG A 162 15.62 -49.57 -23.89
C ARG A 162 15.39 -49.11 -22.45
N LEU A 163 15.93 -49.83 -21.47
CA LEU A 163 15.74 -49.49 -20.05
C LEU A 163 16.39 -48.14 -19.72
N THR A 164 17.61 -47.91 -20.19
CA THR A 164 18.30 -46.62 -20.01
C THR A 164 17.52 -45.49 -20.68
N ALA A 165 17.05 -45.68 -21.92
CA ALA A 165 16.27 -44.65 -22.61
C ALA A 165 14.94 -44.31 -21.90
N VAL A 166 14.30 -45.30 -21.28
CA VAL A 166 13.11 -45.07 -20.45
C VAL A 166 13.45 -44.27 -19.20
N LEU A 167 14.51 -44.64 -18.48
CA LEU A 167 14.94 -43.94 -17.28
C LEU A 167 15.34 -42.50 -17.58
N ASP A 168 16.11 -42.27 -18.65
CA ASP A 168 16.51 -40.94 -19.09
C ASP A 168 15.30 -40.07 -19.44
N LEU A 169 14.33 -40.62 -20.15
CA LEU A 169 13.09 -39.92 -20.51
C LEU A 169 12.29 -39.50 -19.27
N LEU A 170 12.12 -40.41 -18.31
CA LEU A 170 11.39 -40.14 -17.06
C LEU A 170 12.14 -39.15 -16.17
N GLN A 171 13.46 -39.30 -16.06
CA GLN A 171 14.32 -38.40 -15.30
C GLN A 171 14.29 -36.98 -15.88
N ALA A 172 14.39 -36.85 -17.21
CA ALA A 172 14.33 -35.56 -17.89
C ALA A 172 13.04 -34.80 -17.56
N PHE A 173 11.89 -35.47 -17.61
CA PHE A 173 10.62 -34.85 -17.25
C PHE A 173 10.59 -34.35 -15.79
N ILE A 174 11.09 -35.13 -14.84
CA ILE A 174 11.12 -34.70 -13.43
C ILE A 174 12.07 -33.51 -13.22
N ILE A 175 13.24 -33.52 -13.86
CA ILE A 175 14.17 -32.39 -13.84
C ILE A 175 13.47 -31.15 -14.39
N ASP A 176 12.77 -31.29 -15.51
CA ASP A 176 12.06 -30.20 -16.18
C ASP A 176 10.91 -29.64 -15.34
N VAL A 177 10.13 -30.48 -14.66
CA VAL A 177 9.08 -30.04 -13.73
C VAL A 177 9.69 -29.25 -12.56
N ASN A 178 10.76 -29.79 -11.95
CA ASN A 178 11.44 -29.12 -10.85
C ASN A 178 12.08 -27.80 -11.29
N ALA A 179 12.61 -27.74 -12.51
CA ALA A 179 13.16 -26.53 -13.10
C ALA A 179 12.07 -25.47 -13.28
N THR A 180 10.88 -25.83 -13.80
CA THR A 180 9.75 -24.89 -13.91
C THR A 180 9.32 -24.36 -12.53
N VAL A 181 9.22 -25.24 -11.52
CA VAL A 181 8.88 -24.82 -10.15
C VAL A 181 9.94 -23.89 -9.55
N ARG A 182 11.22 -24.17 -9.81
CA ARG A 182 12.34 -23.33 -9.35
C ARG A 182 12.35 -21.97 -10.04
N GLN A 183 12.18 -21.94 -11.36
CA GLN A 183 12.10 -20.71 -12.15
C GLN A 183 10.93 -19.84 -11.68
N GLU A 184 9.75 -20.43 -11.53
CA GLU A 184 8.56 -19.74 -11.02
C GLU A 184 8.83 -19.10 -9.65
N THR A 185 9.56 -19.79 -8.78
CA THR A 185 9.95 -19.28 -7.45
C THR A 185 10.96 -18.15 -7.56
N GLN A 186 11.91 -18.21 -8.50
CA GLN A 186 12.87 -17.13 -8.74
C GLN A 186 12.20 -15.87 -9.29
N ASP A 187 11.31 -16.04 -10.27
CA ASP A 187 10.53 -14.95 -10.84
C ASP A 187 9.67 -14.27 -9.78
N TRP A 188 9.04 -15.07 -8.90
CA TRP A 188 8.31 -14.53 -7.74
C TRP A 188 9.20 -13.66 -6.85
N MET A 189 10.39 -14.14 -6.50
CA MET A 189 11.30 -13.41 -5.62
C MET A 189 11.79 -12.11 -6.27
N ALA A 190 12.05 -12.12 -7.57
CA ALA A 190 12.47 -10.94 -8.32
C ALA A 190 11.36 -9.89 -8.34
N GLU A 191 10.13 -10.31 -8.65
CA GLU A 191 8.96 -9.45 -8.65
C GLU A 191 8.68 -8.85 -7.27
N PHE A 192 8.73 -9.68 -6.22
CA PHE A 192 8.53 -9.24 -4.84
C PHE A 192 9.55 -8.18 -4.42
N LYS A 193 10.84 -8.39 -4.75
CA LYS A 193 11.89 -7.40 -4.49
C LYS A 193 11.67 -6.11 -5.28
N GLY A 194 11.24 -6.21 -6.54
CA GLY A 194 10.90 -5.05 -7.37
C GLY A 194 9.75 -4.22 -6.77
N HIS A 195 8.70 -4.88 -6.29
CA HIS A 195 7.58 -4.20 -5.62
C HIS A 195 8.02 -3.50 -4.34
N LEU A 196 8.92 -4.10 -3.55
CA LEU A 196 9.45 -3.50 -2.34
C LEU A 196 10.27 -2.23 -2.64
N ALA A 197 11.13 -2.28 -3.67
CA ALA A 197 11.92 -1.12 -4.09
C ALA A 197 11.04 0.06 -4.56
N VAL A 198 9.96 -0.21 -5.30
CA VAL A 198 9.01 0.83 -5.71
C VAL A 198 8.28 1.42 -4.51
N LEU A 199 7.95 0.60 -3.50
CA LEU A 199 7.32 1.08 -2.28
C LEU A 199 8.27 2.00 -1.49
N GLU A 200 9.53 1.60 -1.33
CA GLU A 200 10.57 2.40 -0.68
C GLU A 200 10.75 3.75 -1.40
N GLN A 201 10.86 3.73 -2.74
CA GLN A 201 10.97 4.95 -3.54
C GLN A 201 9.78 5.89 -3.35
N ARG A 202 8.55 5.35 -3.28
CA ARG A 202 7.34 6.16 -3.03
C ARG A 202 7.32 6.73 -1.61
N MET A 203 7.75 5.96 -0.62
CA MET A 203 7.84 6.43 0.77
C MET A 203 8.86 7.56 0.90
N ASP A 204 10.02 7.44 0.24
CA ASP A 204 11.03 8.49 0.25
C ASP A 204 10.55 9.74 -0.49
N ALA A 205 9.94 9.59 -1.67
CA ALA A 205 9.34 10.72 -2.38
C ALA A 205 8.26 11.42 -1.52
N GLN A 206 7.44 10.66 -0.79
CA GLN A 206 6.44 11.21 0.12
C GLN A 206 7.08 11.93 1.31
N ARG A 207 8.15 11.38 1.89
CA ARG A 207 8.92 12.05 2.97
C ARG A 207 9.52 13.35 2.49
N THR A 208 10.14 13.37 1.30
CA THR A 208 10.71 14.59 0.71
C THR A 208 9.62 15.61 0.42
N ALA A 209 8.47 15.19 -0.10
CA ALA A 209 7.32 16.07 -0.32
C ALA A 209 6.77 16.64 1.00
N LEU A 210 6.72 15.84 2.07
CA LEU A 210 6.29 16.29 3.39
C LEU A 210 7.28 17.29 4.01
N ALA A 211 8.58 17.09 3.77
CA ALA A 211 9.63 18.00 4.22
C ALA A 211 9.68 19.31 3.40
N ALA A 212 9.30 19.26 2.13
CA ALA A 212 9.25 20.42 1.23
C ALA A 212 7.90 21.16 1.28
N ALA A 213 6.84 20.54 1.82
CA ALA A 213 5.59 21.23 2.09
C ALA A 213 5.89 22.41 3.03
N PRO A 214 5.41 23.63 2.75
CA PRO A 214 5.57 24.73 3.67
C PRO A 214 4.93 24.29 4.98
N SER A 215 5.75 24.06 6.02
CA SER A 215 5.22 24.11 7.37
C SER A 215 4.48 25.44 7.42
N ALA A 216 3.20 25.44 7.74
CA ALA A 216 2.51 26.68 8.06
C ALA A 216 3.27 27.29 9.24
N ALA A 217 4.32 28.05 8.96
CA ALA A 217 5.21 28.61 9.95
C ALA A 217 4.35 29.69 10.57
N TYR A 218 3.67 29.33 11.64
CA TYR A 218 2.80 30.25 12.32
C TYR A 218 3.63 31.45 12.75
N GLY A 219 3.17 32.64 12.41
CA GLY A 219 3.75 33.86 12.96
C GLY A 219 3.27 34.07 14.39
N ALA A 220 3.90 35.01 15.07
CA ALA A 220 3.40 35.55 16.32
C ALA A 220 3.25 37.06 16.20
N ILE A 221 2.35 37.63 17.00
CA ILE A 221 2.23 39.06 17.15
C ILE A 221 2.49 39.45 18.60
N LYS A 222 3.33 40.46 18.78
CA LYS A 222 3.49 41.21 20.02
C LYS A 222 2.68 42.48 19.90
N VAL A 223 1.81 42.75 20.87
CA VAL A 223 1.02 43.97 20.91
C VAL A 223 1.44 44.78 22.13
N GLN A 224 1.77 46.04 21.89
CA GLN A 224 2.13 47.02 22.91
C GLN A 224 1.18 48.20 22.81
N VAL A 225 0.75 48.74 23.96
CA VAL A 225 -0.11 49.92 24.03
C VAL A 225 0.66 51.03 24.73
N ASP A 226 1.11 52.00 23.95
CA ASP A 226 1.76 53.22 24.45
C ASP A 226 0.69 54.23 24.85
N GLY A 227 0.93 54.98 25.93
CA GLY A 227 -0.08 55.86 26.52
C GLY A 227 -1.11 55.16 27.42
N SER A 228 -0.80 53.94 27.88
CA SER A 228 -1.66 53.16 28.80
C SER A 228 -1.96 53.84 30.13
N ASP A 229 -1.20 54.88 30.50
CA ASP A 229 -1.47 55.74 31.66
C ASP A 229 -2.75 56.57 31.51
N ASN A 230 -3.24 56.81 30.29
CA ASN A 230 -4.49 57.52 30.03
C ASN A 230 -5.72 56.59 30.13
N LEU A 231 -5.49 55.28 30.29
CA LEU A 231 -6.52 54.27 30.45
C LEU A 231 -6.90 54.09 31.92
N ARG A 232 -8.17 53.74 32.14
CA ARG A 232 -8.71 53.41 33.46
C ARG A 232 -8.11 52.11 33.96
N ASP A 233 -7.55 52.14 35.17
CA ASP A 233 -6.79 51.04 35.78
C ASP A 233 -5.61 50.55 34.91
N SER A 234 -5.18 51.35 33.93
CA SER A 234 -4.20 50.99 32.90
C SER A 234 -4.53 49.71 32.14
N ARG A 235 -5.80 49.30 32.07
CA ARG A 235 -6.23 48.04 31.43
C ARG A 235 -6.57 48.24 29.96
N TRP A 236 -6.15 47.29 29.13
CA TRP A 236 -6.48 47.24 27.71
C TRP A 236 -6.76 45.82 27.25
N ARG A 237 -7.62 45.70 26.24
CA ARG A 237 -7.95 44.43 25.56
C ARG A 237 -7.77 44.62 24.06
N VAL A 238 -7.15 43.67 23.39
CA VAL A 238 -7.00 43.64 21.93
C VAL A 238 -7.63 42.37 21.40
N VAL A 239 -8.64 42.53 20.56
CA VAL A 239 -9.33 41.46 19.86
C VAL A 239 -8.71 41.29 18.48
N LEU A 240 -8.18 40.11 18.20
CA LEU A 240 -7.64 39.75 16.89
C LEU A 240 -8.81 39.37 15.97
N GLY A 241 -8.70 39.62 14.66
CA GLY A 241 -9.70 39.17 13.66
C GLY A 241 -9.95 37.66 13.62
N THR A 242 -9.09 36.87 14.31
CA THR A 242 -9.25 35.43 14.54
C THR A 242 -10.16 35.08 15.73
N GLY A 243 -10.66 36.08 16.46
CA GLY A 243 -11.45 35.92 17.69
C GLY A 243 -10.63 35.63 18.95
N LYS A 244 -9.29 35.54 18.85
CA LYS A 244 -8.41 35.49 20.03
C LYS A 244 -8.33 36.88 20.68
N GLU A 245 -8.32 36.91 22.01
CA GLU A 245 -8.21 38.13 22.80
C GLU A 245 -6.86 38.16 23.53
N ILE A 246 -6.23 39.34 23.55
CA ILE A 246 -5.02 39.63 24.31
C ILE A 246 -5.37 40.73 25.31
N GLU A 247 -5.18 40.48 26.60
CA GLU A 247 -5.38 41.47 27.65
C GLU A 247 -4.04 41.86 28.28
N GLY A 248 -3.93 43.12 28.71
CA GLY A 248 -2.74 43.62 29.39
C GLY A 248 -3.02 44.80 30.30
N THR A 249 -2.03 45.11 31.14
CA THR A 249 -2.10 46.17 32.16
C THR A 249 -0.83 47.02 32.13
N GLY A 250 -0.98 48.34 32.05
CA GLY A 250 0.14 49.28 31.91
C GLY A 250 0.93 49.04 30.63
N SER A 251 2.25 49.24 30.69
CA SER A 251 3.18 49.06 29.57
C SER A 251 3.50 47.59 29.23
N SER A 252 2.67 46.64 29.66
CA SER A 252 2.87 45.22 29.37
C SER A 252 2.79 44.94 27.86
N ILE A 253 3.56 43.97 27.37
CA ILE A 253 3.46 43.46 25.99
C ILE A 253 2.60 42.20 26.01
N GLY A 254 1.50 42.20 25.28
CA GLY A 254 0.69 41.01 25.05
C GLY A 254 1.19 40.22 23.86
N VAL A 255 1.12 38.89 23.90
CA VAL A 255 1.65 38.01 22.85
C VAL A 255 0.59 37.01 22.41
N ALA A 256 0.32 36.95 21.11
CA ALA A 256 -0.43 35.85 20.51
C ALA A 256 0.45 35.07 19.54
N THR A 257 0.52 33.75 19.75
CA THR A 257 1.23 32.80 18.89
C THR A 257 0.23 31.98 18.06
N THR A 258 0.77 31.16 17.16
CA THR A 258 0.00 30.29 16.26
C THR A 258 -0.90 31.05 15.28
N LEU A 259 -0.45 32.18 14.76
CA LEU A 259 -1.21 32.98 13.79
C LEU A 259 -0.84 32.55 12.37
N GLY A 260 -1.84 32.36 11.51
CA GLY A 260 -1.60 32.10 10.09
C GLY A 260 -0.95 33.32 9.42
N PRO A 261 -0.01 33.12 8.47
CA PRO A 261 0.56 34.23 7.71
C PRO A 261 -0.52 34.90 6.86
N GLY A 262 -0.53 36.24 6.81
CA GLY A 262 -1.55 37.01 6.11
C GLY A 262 -1.91 38.34 6.79
N LEU A 263 -2.94 39.00 6.28
CA LEU A 263 -3.51 40.22 6.86
C LEU A 263 -4.32 39.86 8.12
N LEU A 264 -4.06 40.57 9.21
CA LEU A 264 -4.72 40.38 10.49
C LEU A 264 -5.24 41.73 10.99
N SER A 265 -6.54 41.83 11.24
CA SER A 265 -7.13 42.99 11.92
C SER A 265 -6.92 42.88 13.43
N LEU A 266 -6.67 44.02 14.05
CA LEU A 266 -6.42 44.19 15.47
C LEU A 266 -7.35 45.28 15.97
N ARG A 267 -8.21 44.95 16.94
CA ARG A 267 -9.14 45.90 17.55
C ARG A 267 -8.77 46.12 19.01
N LEU A 268 -8.27 47.30 19.33
CA LEU A 268 -8.04 47.74 20.71
C LEU A 268 -9.37 48.21 21.31
N GLU A 269 -9.74 47.63 22.44
CA GLU A 269 -10.88 48.00 23.28
C GLU A 269 -10.36 48.36 24.68
N ALA A 270 -10.53 49.61 25.09
CA ALA A 270 -10.12 50.10 26.40
C ALA A 270 -11.07 51.18 26.94
N LEU A 271 -10.94 51.52 28.22
CA LEU A 271 -11.67 52.63 28.85
C LEU A 271 -10.69 53.74 29.21
N LEU A 272 -10.98 54.99 28.83
CA LEU A 272 -10.23 56.16 29.26
C LEU A 272 -10.51 56.47 30.74
N LYS A 273 -9.62 57.22 31.40
CA LYS A 273 -9.81 57.70 32.79
C LYS A 273 -11.15 58.41 33.02
N ASP A 274 -11.66 59.11 32.00
CA ASP A 274 -12.95 59.81 32.03
C ASP A 274 -14.18 58.87 31.87
N GLY A 275 -13.97 57.55 31.79
CA GLY A 275 -15.03 56.56 31.61
C GLY A 275 -15.53 56.41 30.17
N ARG A 276 -14.97 57.16 29.20
CA ARG A 276 -15.29 57.02 27.78
C ARG A 276 -14.67 55.75 27.19
N PRO A 277 -15.39 54.96 26.38
CA PRO A 277 -14.82 53.83 25.67
C PRO A 277 -13.92 54.31 24.52
N LEU A 278 -12.72 53.72 24.44
CA LEU A 278 -11.77 53.87 23.35
C LEU A 278 -11.79 52.58 22.54
N VAL A 279 -12.16 52.70 21.26
CA VAL A 279 -12.11 51.57 20.32
C VAL A 279 -11.34 52.03 19.07
N THR A 280 -10.22 51.38 18.80
CA THR A 280 -9.37 51.65 17.64
C THR A 280 -9.11 50.34 16.90
N GLU A 281 -9.16 50.37 15.57
CA GLU A 281 -8.88 49.21 14.73
C GLU A 281 -7.69 49.52 13.81
N ASP A 282 -6.78 48.56 13.67
CA ASP A 282 -5.65 48.62 12.76
C ASP A 282 -5.40 47.25 12.10
N VAL A 283 -4.63 47.21 11.02
CA VAL A 283 -4.35 46.01 10.24
C VAL A 283 -2.84 45.79 10.13
N THR A 284 -2.40 44.56 10.36
CA THR A 284 -0.98 44.19 10.27
C THR A 284 -0.78 42.92 9.46
N ILE A 285 0.37 42.83 8.79
CA ILE A 285 0.76 41.62 8.04
C ILE A 285 1.59 40.72 8.96
N ILE A 286 1.13 39.50 9.16
CA ILE A 286 1.87 38.43 9.83
C ILE A 286 2.68 37.68 8.79
N LYS A 287 4.01 37.71 8.95
CA LYS A 287 4.93 36.92 8.12
C LYS A 287 5.13 35.54 8.73
N ALA A 288 5.30 34.54 7.87
CA ALA A 288 5.46 33.16 8.30
C ALA A 288 6.76 32.99 9.10
N GLY A 289 6.65 32.46 10.33
CA GLY A 289 7.79 32.21 11.23
C GLY A 289 8.43 33.45 11.88
N GLU A 290 7.87 34.65 11.69
CA GLU A 290 8.36 35.89 12.30
C GLU A 290 7.44 36.36 13.44
N VAL A 291 8.00 37.17 14.34
CA VAL A 291 7.24 37.88 15.38
C VAL A 291 7.05 39.33 14.96
N THR A 292 5.83 39.72 14.58
CA THR A 292 5.50 41.10 14.24
C THR A 292 5.18 41.88 15.51
N LEU A 293 5.81 43.04 15.74
CA LEU A 293 5.44 43.96 16.82
C LEU A 293 4.46 45.00 16.26
N HIS A 294 3.32 45.16 16.92
CA HIS A 294 2.34 46.20 16.61
C HIS A 294 2.13 47.09 17.84
N VAL A 295 2.22 48.40 17.66
CA VAL A 295 2.14 49.38 18.76
C VAL A 295 0.93 50.28 18.56
N PHE A 296 -0.01 50.22 19.50
CA PHE A 296 -1.11 51.16 19.56
C PHE A 296 -0.69 52.44 20.30
N GLN A 297 -0.95 53.59 19.71
CA GLN A 297 -0.71 54.89 20.33
C GLN A 297 -2.01 55.46 20.89
N VAL A 298 -2.14 55.49 22.22
CA VAL A 298 -3.28 56.10 22.92
C VAL A 298 -2.92 57.53 23.29
N HIS A 299 -3.68 58.50 22.75
CA HIS A 299 -3.51 59.92 23.02
C HIS A 299 -4.53 60.37 24.07
#